data_AF-A0A2E0WX99-F1
#
_entry.id   AF-A0A2E0WX99-F1
#
_cell.length_a   1.000
_cell.length_b   1.000
_cell.length_c   1.000
_cell.angle_alpha   90.00
_cell.angle_beta   90.00
_cell.angle_gamma   90.00
#
_symmetry.space_group_name_H-M   'P 1'
#
loop_
_entity.id
_entity.type
_entity.pdbx_description
1 polymer ?
#
loop_
_entity_poly.entity_id
_entity_poly.type
_entity_poly.pdbx_seq_one_letter_code
_entity_poly.pdbx_strand_id
1 'polypeptide(L)'
;MYEGTDLEEYLVEIREQVCSRCIERPPGGPPCQPLGKRCGVEINLGELVEAVHHERASWMGPYIERFHQDVCAHCVNRPTEQCPCALEYLLELAVEAIESVDERRAARLN
;
A
#
# COMPACT_ATOMS: atom_id res chain seq x y z
N MET A 1 5.49 -9.44 13.53
CA MET A 1 5.86 -8.16 14.19
C MET A 1 7.13 -7.67 13.53
N TYR A 2 6.98 -6.79 12.54
CA TYR A 2 8.11 -6.14 11.86
C TYR A 2 8.56 -4.95 12.72
N GLU A 3 9.84 -4.89 13.07
CA GLU A 3 10.42 -3.75 13.78
C GLU A 3 10.50 -2.55 12.82
N GLY A 4 10.41 -1.32 13.35
CA GLY A 4 10.17 -0.09 12.57
C GLY A 4 11.16 0.23 11.44
N THR A 5 12.27 -0.49 11.31
CA THR A 5 13.21 -0.42 10.18
C THR A 5 12.75 -1.21 8.95
N ASP A 6 11.93 -2.25 9.12
CA ASP A 6 11.53 -3.13 8.02
C ASP A 6 10.52 -2.47 7.07
N LEU A 7 9.71 -1.54 7.58
CA LEU A 7 8.68 -0.85 6.81
C LEU A 7 9.21 0.37 6.02
N GLU A 8 10.41 0.86 6.32
CA GLU A 8 10.94 2.07 5.71
C GLU A 8 11.21 1.89 4.21
N GLU A 9 11.82 0.76 3.81
CA GLU A 9 12.06 0.48 2.39
C GLU A 9 10.75 0.35 1.60
N TYR A 10 9.72 -0.29 2.18
CA TYR A 10 8.40 -0.36 1.56
C TYR A 10 7.76 1.03 1.45
N LEU A 11 7.87 1.86 2.49
CA LEU A 11 7.33 3.22 2.46
C LEU A 11 8.00 4.08 1.37
N VAL A 12 9.31 3.96 1.20
CA VAL A 12 10.06 4.65 0.13
C VAL A 12 9.56 4.21 -1.23
N GLU A 13 9.47 2.89 -1.47
CA GLU A 13 9.02 2.35 -2.75
C GLU A 13 7.57 2.75 -3.08
N ILE A 14 6.68 2.69 -2.08
CA ILE A 14 5.29 3.13 -2.19
C ILE A 14 5.23 4.61 -2.59
N ARG A 15 6.05 5.47 -1.99
CA ARG A 15 6.07 6.90 -2.35
C ARG A 15 6.57 7.16 -3.76
N GLU A 16 7.49 6.34 -4.25
CA GLU A 16 7.99 6.43 -5.62
C GLU A 16 6.96 5.93 -6.63
N GLN A 17 6.41 4.73 -6.42
CA GLN A 17 5.57 4.06 -7.40
C GLN A 17 4.08 4.39 -7.29
N VAL A 18 3.56 4.52 -6.06
CA VAL A 18 2.12 4.70 -5.81
C VAL A 18 1.79 6.19 -5.71
N CYS A 19 2.52 6.94 -4.89
CA CYS A 19 2.17 8.36 -4.70
C CYS A 19 2.30 9.16 -5.99
N SER A 20 3.26 8.85 -6.87
CA SER A 20 3.41 9.52 -8.18
C SER A 20 2.21 9.36 -9.11
N ARG A 21 1.35 8.35 -8.87
CA ARG A 21 0.14 8.03 -9.65
C ARG A 21 -1.16 8.27 -8.87
N CYS A 22 -1.06 8.70 -7.61
CA CYS A 22 -2.21 8.97 -6.76
C CYS A 22 -2.90 10.27 -7.17
N ILE A 23 -4.21 10.20 -7.45
CA ILE A 23 -5.02 11.36 -7.86
C ILE A 23 -5.07 12.47 -6.80
N GLU A 24 -4.86 12.12 -5.52
CA GLU A 24 -4.84 13.06 -4.40
C GLU A 24 -3.53 13.86 -4.31
N ARG A 25 -2.48 13.43 -5.02
CA ARG A 25 -1.17 14.09 -5.07
C ARG A 25 -1.10 15.01 -6.29
N PRO A 26 -0.92 16.33 -6.10
CA PRO A 26 -0.66 17.24 -7.21
C PRO A 26 0.59 16.81 -8.01
N PRO A 27 0.63 17.01 -9.34
CA PRO A 27 1.83 16.72 -10.14
C PRO A 27 3.07 17.43 -9.56
N GLY A 28 4.12 16.67 -9.25
CA GLY A 28 5.35 17.18 -8.62
C GLY A 28 5.22 17.61 -7.16
N GLY A 29 4.04 17.48 -6.55
CA GLY A 29 3.79 17.83 -5.16
C GLY A 29 4.45 16.87 -4.15
N PRO A 30 4.53 17.26 -2.87
CA PRO A 30 5.00 16.35 -1.82
C PRO A 30 4.01 15.18 -1.62
N PRO A 31 4.38 14.13 -0.87
CA PRO A 31 3.43 13.13 -0.38
C PRO A 31 2.25 13.78 0.37
N CYS A 32 1.20 13.00 0.62
CA CYS A 32 -0.03 13.49 1.24
C CYS A 32 0.16 14.08 2.65
N GLN A 33 1.11 13.56 3.44
CA GLN A 33 1.29 13.94 4.85
C GLN A 33 1.69 15.42 5.03
N PRO A 34 2.67 15.98 4.29
CA PRO A 34 2.95 17.42 4.27
C PRO A 34 1.77 18.32 3.89
N LEU A 35 0.77 17.80 3.19
CA LEU A 35 -0.44 18.53 2.81
C LEU A 35 -1.56 18.44 3.87
N GLY A 36 -1.27 17.85 5.04
CA GLY A 36 -2.25 17.61 6.09
C GLY A 36 -3.25 16.50 5.78
N LYS A 37 -3.02 15.73 4.70
CA LYS A 37 -3.88 14.60 4.31
C LYS A 37 -3.40 13.31 4.98
N ARG A 38 -4.34 12.56 5.55
CA ARG A 38 -4.11 11.21 6.06
C ARG A 38 -4.17 10.20 4.91
N CYS A 39 -2.99 9.74 4.46
CA CYS A 39 -2.88 8.78 3.36
C CYS A 39 -3.32 7.37 3.80
N GLY A 40 -4.33 6.81 3.15
CA GLY A 40 -4.79 5.44 3.45
C GLY A 40 -3.70 4.39 3.21
N VAL A 41 -2.82 4.58 2.22
CA VAL A 41 -1.70 3.65 1.97
C VAL A 41 -0.70 3.68 3.12
N GLU A 42 -0.25 4.87 3.53
CA GLU A 42 0.78 4.99 4.57
C GLU A 42 0.26 4.62 5.96
N ILE A 43 -1.02 4.88 6.25
CA ILE A 43 -1.66 4.51 7.53
C ILE A 43 -1.78 2.99 7.67
N ASN A 44 -2.12 2.30 6.59
CA ASN A 44 -2.30 0.84 6.59
C ASN A 44 -1.07 0.10 6.05
N LEU A 45 0.10 0.74 6.01
CA LEU A 45 1.29 0.16 5.36
C LEU A 45 1.66 -1.21 5.92
N GLY A 46 1.61 -1.38 7.24
CA GLY A 46 1.91 -2.66 7.89
C GLY A 46 0.94 -3.76 7.45
N GLU A 47 -0.37 -3.49 7.53
CA GLU A 47 -1.41 -4.45 7.12
C GLU A 47 -1.34 -4.78 5.62
N LEU A 48 -1.02 -3.79 4.78
CA LEU A 48 -0.81 -3.99 3.35
C LEU A 48 0.37 -4.92 3.06
N VAL A 49 1.52 -4.69 3.70
CA VAL A 49 2.70 -5.55 3.56
C VAL A 49 2.40 -6.96 4.06
N GLU A 50 1.74 -7.10 5.21
CA GLU A 50 1.34 -8.41 5.75
C GLU A 50 0.36 -9.14 4.82
N ALA A 51 -0.62 -8.44 4.24
CA ALA A 51 -1.56 -9.03 3.28
C ALA A 51 -0.84 -9.54 2.02
N VAL A 52 0.12 -8.78 1.48
CA VAL A 52 0.94 -9.19 0.33
C VAL A 52 1.86 -10.36 0.66
N HIS A 53 2.46 -10.38 1.86
CA HIS A 53 3.31 -11.50 2.27
C HIS A 53 2.52 -12.79 2.50
N HIS A 54 1.27 -12.70 2.98
CA HIS A 54 0.40 -13.86 3.16
C HIS A 54 -0.13 -14.41 1.84
N GLU A 55 -0.33 -13.56 0.85
CA GLU A 55 -0.90 -13.93 -0.44
C GLU A 55 0.14 -13.77 -1.54
N ARG A 56 0.77 -14.87 -1.97
CA ARG A 56 1.56 -14.88 -3.22
C ARG A 56 0.75 -15.57 -4.31
N ALA A 57 0.13 -14.77 -5.18
CA ALA A 57 -0.74 -15.26 -6.24
C ALA A 57 -0.32 -14.70 -7.61
N SER A 58 -0.59 -15.45 -8.69
CA SER A 58 -0.25 -15.03 -10.05
C SER A 58 -1.21 -14.00 -10.66
N TRP A 59 -2.14 -13.45 -9.87
CA TRP A 59 -3.16 -12.50 -10.32
C TRP A 59 -3.71 -11.71 -9.12
N MET A 60 -4.32 -10.54 -9.39
CA MET A 60 -4.72 -9.57 -8.35
C MET A 60 -5.93 -9.96 -7.49
N GLY A 61 -6.77 -10.91 -7.93
CA GLY A 61 -8.02 -11.26 -7.25
C GLY A 61 -7.86 -11.59 -5.76
N PRO A 62 -6.92 -12.49 -5.39
CA PRO A 62 -6.67 -12.84 -3.99
C PRO A 62 -6.17 -11.65 -3.14
N TYR A 63 -5.30 -10.80 -3.69
CA TYR A 63 -4.85 -9.58 -2.99
C TYR A 63 -6.00 -8.62 -2.70
N ILE A 64 -6.91 -8.41 -3.67
CA ILE A 64 -8.10 -7.56 -3.49
C ILE A 64 -9.00 -8.10 -2.38
N GLU A 65 -9.25 -9.42 -2.38
CA GLU A 65 -10.08 -10.05 -1.37
C GLU A 65 -9.50 -9.88 0.04
N ARG A 66 -8.18 -10.08 0.20
CA ARG A 66 -7.49 -9.93 1.48
C ARG A 66 -7.45 -8.48 1.94
N PHE A 67 -7.15 -7.56 1.04
CA PHE A 67 -7.24 -6.13 1.31
C PHE A 67 -8.64 -5.74 1.84
N HIS A 68 -9.70 -6.29 1.25
CA HIS A 68 -11.07 -6.06 1.73
C HIS A 68 -11.38 -6.70 3.09
N GLN A 69 -10.74 -7.82 3.41
CA GLN A 69 -10.91 -8.55 4.67
C GLN A 69 -10.10 -7.95 5.81
N ASP A 70 -8.88 -7.47 5.55
CA ASP A 70 -7.94 -7.07 6.59
C ASP A 70 -7.94 -5.55 6.76
N VAL A 71 -7.76 -4.80 5.67
CA VAL A 71 -7.66 -3.33 5.72
C VAL A 71 -9.03 -2.66 5.71
N CYS A 72 -9.94 -3.08 4.81
CA CYS A 72 -11.26 -2.44 4.73
C CYS A 72 -12.22 -2.89 5.85
N ALA A 73 -11.97 -4.00 6.54
CA ALA A 73 -12.89 -4.50 7.57
C ALA A 73 -13.14 -3.51 8.70
N HIS A 74 -12.15 -2.68 9.02
CA HIS A 74 -12.22 -1.70 10.09
C HIS A 74 -12.29 -0.24 9.58
N CYS A 75 -12.45 -0.05 8.27
CA CYS A 75 -12.48 1.28 7.67
C CYS A 75 -13.78 2.02 7.98
N VAL A 76 -13.66 3.17 8.65
CA VAL A 76 -14.80 4.05 9.00
C VAL A 76 -15.55 4.59 7.78
N ASN A 77 -14.91 4.61 6.61
CA ASN A 77 -15.52 5.09 5.37
C ASN A 77 -16.26 3.99 4.60
N ARG A 78 -16.13 2.71 4.99
CA ARG A 78 -16.80 1.57 4.32
C ARG A 78 -18.32 1.72 4.16
N PRO A 79 -19.09 2.22 5.16
CA PRO A 79 -20.53 2.42 5.00
C PRO A 79 -20.91 3.73 4.27
N THR A 80 -19.94 4.49 3.78
CA THR A 80 -20.17 5.82 3.18
C THR A 80 -19.91 5.81 1.68
N GLU A 81 -20.36 6.85 0.98
CA GLU A 81 -20.10 7.05 -0.46
C GLU A 81 -18.62 7.33 -0.78
N GLN A 82 -17.75 7.47 0.24
CA GLN A 82 -16.30 7.59 0.05
C GLN A 82 -15.62 6.23 -0.22
N CYS A 83 -16.38 5.12 -0.17
CA CYS A 83 -15.96 3.78 -0.54
C CYS A 83 -16.64 3.37 -1.86
N PRO A 84 -15.92 2.84 -2.87
CA PRO A 84 -14.49 2.51 -2.89
C PRO A 84 -13.61 3.76 -2.88
N CYS A 85 -12.53 3.73 -2.08
CA CYS A 85 -11.62 4.88 -1.98
C CYS A 85 -10.45 4.74 -2.94
N ALA A 86 -9.66 5.81 -3.09
CA ALA A 86 -8.47 5.82 -3.96
C ALA A 86 -7.49 4.65 -3.69
N LEU A 87 -7.48 4.09 -2.48
CA LEU A 87 -6.60 2.98 -2.10
C LEU A 87 -6.89 1.69 -2.90
N GLU A 88 -8.16 1.39 -3.20
CA GLU A 88 -8.52 0.19 -3.97
C GLU A 88 -7.98 0.27 -5.41
N TYR A 89 -8.07 1.45 -6.04
CA TYR A 89 -7.48 1.71 -7.35
C TYR A 89 -5.95 1.70 -7.36
N LEU A 90 -5.33 1.93 -6.21
CA LEU A 90 -3.88 1.95 -6.05
C LEU A 90 -3.32 0.60 -5.59
N LEU A 91 -4.18 -0.39 -5.33
CA LEU A 91 -3.76 -1.65 -4.73
C LEU A 91 -2.78 -2.41 -5.62
N GLU A 92 -3.02 -2.49 -6.93
CA GLU A 92 -2.09 -3.11 -7.89
C GLU A 92 -0.69 -2.49 -7.80
N LEU A 93 -0.60 -1.16 -7.83
CA LEU A 93 0.66 -0.44 -7.68
C LEU A 93 1.32 -0.66 -6.31
N ALA A 94 0.51 -0.83 -5.26
CA ALA A 94 1.01 -1.10 -3.92
C ALA A 94 1.60 -2.52 -3.82
N VAL A 95 0.93 -3.51 -4.41
CA VAL A 95 1.45 -4.89 -4.49
C VAL A 95 2.76 -4.91 -5.28
N GLU A 96 2.81 -4.30 -6.47
CA GLU A 96 4.03 -4.22 -7.29
C GLU A 96 5.20 -3.58 -6.52
N ALA A 97 4.94 -2.49 -5.79
CA ALA A 97 5.96 -1.83 -4.98
C ALA A 97 6.47 -2.73 -3.84
N ILE A 98 5.58 -3.44 -3.16
CA ILE A 98 5.96 -4.34 -2.07
C ILE A 98 6.77 -5.52 -2.61
N GLU A 99 6.32 -6.16 -3.69
CA GLU A 99 7.02 -7.27 -4.31
C GLU A 99 8.40 -6.86 -4.86
N SER A 100 8.55 -5.64 -5.39
CA SER A 100 9.86 -5.13 -5.83
C SER A 100 10.87 -5.01 -4.68
N VAL A 101 10.42 -4.58 -3.50
CA VAL A 101 11.27 -4.52 -2.30
C VAL A 101 11.66 -5.94 -1.87
N ASP A 102 10.72 -6.87 -1.86
CA ASP A 102 10.96 -8.27 -1.52
C ASP A 102 12.00 -8.92 -2.43
N GLU A 103 11.89 -8.71 -3.74
CA GLU A 103 12.85 -9.22 -4.73
C GLU A 103 14.26 -8.69 -4.47
N ARG A 104 14.39 -7.37 -4.21
CA ARG A 104 15.69 -6.77 -3.89
C ARG A 104 16.27 -7.30 -2.59
N ARG A 105 15.44 -7.54 -1.57
CA ARG A 105 15.87 -8.16 -0.32
C ARG A 105 16.36 -9.58 -0.52
N ALA A 106 15.62 -10.39 -1.27
CA ALA A 106 16.01 -11.75 -1.62
C ALA A 106 17.34 -11.78 -2.40
N ALA A 107 17.55 -10.84 -3.33
CA ALA A 107 18.79 -10.74 -4.10
C ALA A 107 20.02 -10.33 -3.26
N ARG A 108 19.85 -9.64 -2.13
CA ARG A 108 20.96 -9.28 -1.21
C ARG A 108 21.38 -10.43 -0.29
N LEU A 109 20.49 -11.42 -0.11
CA LEU A 109 20.70 -12.57 0.77
C LEU A 109 21.32 -13.78 0.04
N ASN A 110 21.31 -13.76 -1.30
CA ASN A 110 21.97 -14.72 -2.17
C ASN A 110 23.37 -14.26 -2.57
#